data_AF-A0A6I9XRB7-F1
#
_entry.id   AF-A0A6I9XRB7-F1
#
_cell.length_a   1.000
_cell.length_b   1.000
_cell.length_c   1.000
_cell.angle_alpha   90.00
_cell.angle_beta   90.00
_cell.angle_gamma   90.00
#
_symmetry.space_group_name_H-M   'P 1'
#
loop_
_entity.id
_entity.type
_entity.pdbx_description
1 polymer ?
#
loop_
_entity_poly.entity_id
_entity_poly.type
_entity_poly.pdbx_seq_one_letter_code
_entity_poly.pdbx_strand_id
1 'polypeptide(L)'
;MTLVDHHILPSKDSALESSVVEVMDHRPLEWMRPPPCRVTAELVGSCTTLVAERLLQAPVPTLDGQIAALLHGTILLDCVNMAVEAGKVTPRDAFCVSQLESSFSKLQPRNRVFDALQRAKFDVSGLTTEQMLRKDLKTLAGRKSTVAISAIYMSLQDFLHRPGVEEDLASFCHQKGFDLLITMAISFGDHKKPFRQLAVYSPQTGLQEAVCQALERCSNPSLGLSQLETPCPTVRAYQQGNSGASRKKLLPIVREFLRQWEGPRPSSPRMQPELSRCVPPTRGDAGSRDPSGGAKDAPKPPRPGEEAAEEDTLLPPTPMNSLVDECPLHRGLPEVSPEAIFERVNRIATDRSLGGRSPEKK
;
A
#
# COMPACT_ATOMS: atom_id res chain seq x y z
N MET A 1 -7.94 -18.80 -2.29
CA MET A 1 -6.98 -17.82 -1.77
C MET A 1 -7.65 -16.96 -0.71
N THR A 2 -6.98 -16.70 0.41
CA THR A 2 -7.45 -15.78 1.46
C THR A 2 -6.57 -14.54 1.46
N LEU A 3 -7.16 -13.35 1.40
CA LEU A 3 -6.42 -12.09 1.53
C LEU A 3 -6.41 -11.66 3.00
N VAL A 4 -5.25 -11.23 3.50
CA VAL A 4 -5.06 -10.76 4.88
C VAL A 4 -4.37 -9.40 4.87
N ASP A 5 -4.82 -8.48 5.72
CA ASP A 5 -4.36 -7.08 5.78
C ASP A 5 -4.56 -6.32 4.44
N HIS A 6 -5.33 -6.90 3.52
CA HIS A 6 -5.83 -6.28 2.31
C HIS A 6 -7.05 -6.94 1.70
N HIS A 7 -7.89 -6.11 1.08
CA HIS A 7 -9.12 -6.53 0.43
C HIS A 7 -9.11 -6.30 -1.09
N ILE A 8 -8.01 -5.81 -1.67
CA ILE A 8 -7.85 -5.56 -3.10
C ILE A 8 -6.51 -6.13 -3.56
N LEU A 9 -6.55 -6.96 -4.59
CA LEU A 9 -5.33 -7.44 -5.24
C LEU A 9 -4.64 -6.32 -6.02
N PRO A 10 -3.29 -6.28 -6.02
CA PRO A 10 -2.56 -5.45 -6.97
C PRO A 10 -2.96 -5.78 -8.42
N SER A 11 -2.91 -4.81 -9.33
CA SER A 11 -3.34 -5.01 -10.74
C SER A 11 -2.63 -6.16 -11.44
N LYS A 12 -1.35 -6.39 -11.12
CA LYS A 12 -0.55 -7.52 -11.63
C LYS A 12 -1.10 -8.90 -11.24
N ASP A 13 -1.86 -8.96 -10.15
CA ASP A 13 -2.43 -10.19 -9.60
C ASP A 13 -3.94 -10.26 -9.90
N SER A 14 -4.48 -9.36 -10.74
CA SER A 14 -5.91 -9.28 -11.05
C SER A 14 -6.51 -10.56 -11.65
N ALA A 15 -5.69 -11.38 -12.32
CA ALA A 15 -6.11 -12.69 -12.82
C ALA A 15 -6.51 -13.66 -11.69
N LEU A 16 -6.03 -13.45 -10.46
CA LEU A 16 -6.33 -14.28 -9.29
C LEU A 16 -7.60 -13.85 -8.56
N GLU A 17 -8.28 -12.79 -9.02
CA GLU A 17 -9.44 -12.20 -8.35
C GLU A 17 -10.57 -13.22 -8.13
N SER A 18 -10.82 -14.08 -9.13
CA SER A 18 -11.82 -15.15 -9.06
C SER A 18 -11.46 -16.26 -8.06
N SER A 19 -10.19 -16.35 -7.65
CA SER A 19 -9.69 -17.34 -6.69
C SER A 19 -9.75 -16.85 -5.24
N VAL A 20 -10.14 -15.59 -5.01
CA VAL A 20 -10.32 -15.03 -3.66
C VAL A 20 -11.62 -15.57 -3.07
N VAL A 21 -11.50 -16.34 -1.99
CA VAL A 21 -12.63 -16.96 -1.29
C VAL A 21 -12.89 -16.36 0.09
N GLU A 22 -11.89 -15.70 0.67
CA GLU A 22 -11.98 -15.05 1.97
C GLU A 22 -11.09 -13.81 2.03
N VAL A 23 -11.52 -12.81 2.79
CA VAL A 23 -10.80 -11.57 3.05
C VAL A 23 -10.89 -11.25 4.54
N MET A 24 -9.75 -10.99 5.17
CA MET A 24 -9.63 -10.43 6.50
C MET A 24 -8.84 -9.12 6.41
N ASP A 25 -9.46 -7.99 6.71
CA ASP A 25 -8.80 -6.68 6.70
C ASP A 25 -9.28 -5.87 7.91
N HIS A 26 -8.46 -4.93 8.37
CA HIS A 26 -8.81 -4.04 9.47
C HIS A 26 -9.08 -2.59 9.01
N ARG A 27 -9.21 -2.40 7.69
CA ARG A 27 -9.45 -1.12 7.04
C ARG A 27 -10.87 -1.02 6.49
N PRO A 28 -11.40 0.20 6.31
CA PRO A 28 -12.64 0.41 5.58
C PRO A 28 -12.55 -0.21 4.18
N LEU A 29 -13.61 -0.92 3.78
CA LEU A 29 -13.71 -1.50 2.44
C LEU A 29 -13.90 -0.41 1.40
N GLU A 30 -13.10 -0.43 0.34
CA GLU A 30 -13.26 0.47 -0.81
C GLU A 30 -14.43 0.02 -1.71
N TRP A 31 -14.74 -1.28 -1.73
CA TRP A 31 -15.84 -1.86 -2.50
C TRP A 31 -16.32 -3.17 -1.87
N MET A 32 -17.58 -3.52 -2.14
CA MET A 32 -18.17 -4.78 -1.70
C MET A 32 -17.77 -5.91 -2.64
N ARG A 33 -17.29 -7.01 -2.07
CA ARG A 33 -17.05 -8.25 -2.82
C ARG A 33 -18.33 -9.08 -2.87
N PRO A 34 -18.76 -9.56 -4.05
CA PRO A 34 -19.94 -10.40 -4.16
C PRO A 34 -19.68 -11.81 -3.59
N PRO A 35 -20.74 -12.54 -3.18
CA PRO A 35 -20.64 -13.95 -2.83
C PRO A 35 -20.00 -14.80 -3.95
N PRO A 36 -19.32 -15.91 -3.63
CA PRO A 36 -19.26 -16.60 -2.34
C PRO A 36 -18.12 -16.11 -1.40
N CYS A 37 -17.42 -15.02 -1.73
CA CYS A 37 -16.31 -14.52 -0.93
C CYS A 37 -16.76 -14.11 0.48
N ARG A 38 -16.17 -14.72 1.52
CA ARG A 38 -16.38 -14.29 2.91
C ARG A 38 -15.52 -13.07 3.21
N VAL A 39 -16.09 -12.04 3.83
CA VAL A 39 -15.37 -10.81 4.14
C VAL A 39 -15.53 -10.46 5.61
N THR A 40 -14.41 -10.35 6.31
CA THR A 40 -14.31 -9.82 7.67
C THR A 40 -13.49 -8.54 7.62
N ALA A 41 -14.17 -7.40 7.69
CA ALA A 41 -13.55 -6.07 7.67
C ALA A 41 -13.99 -5.28 8.89
N GLU A 42 -13.15 -5.25 9.92
CA GLU A 42 -13.51 -4.68 11.23
C GLU A 42 -12.41 -3.76 11.75
N LEU A 43 -12.80 -2.66 12.40
CA LEU A 43 -11.84 -1.70 12.94
C LEU A 43 -11.17 -2.26 14.20
N VAL A 44 -9.92 -2.71 14.05
CA VAL A 44 -9.01 -3.14 15.11
C VAL A 44 -7.62 -2.56 14.86
N GLY A 45 -6.75 -2.55 15.88
CA GLY A 45 -5.42 -1.96 15.79
C GLY A 45 -4.48 -2.73 14.86
N SER A 46 -4.61 -4.06 14.79
CA SER A 46 -3.88 -4.93 13.87
C SER A 46 -4.82 -5.90 13.16
N CYS A 47 -4.65 -6.12 11.85
CA CYS A 47 -5.34 -7.21 11.16
C CYS A 47 -5.04 -8.59 11.79
N THR A 48 -3.87 -8.73 12.43
CA THR A 48 -3.47 -9.93 13.16
C THR A 48 -4.40 -10.24 14.33
N THR A 49 -5.07 -9.24 14.90
CA THR A 49 -6.08 -9.45 15.95
C THR A 49 -7.24 -10.30 15.43
N LEU A 50 -7.75 -10.02 14.23
CA LEU A 50 -8.84 -10.81 13.63
C LEU A 50 -8.42 -12.27 13.38
N VAL A 51 -7.16 -12.46 12.95
CA VAL A 51 -6.58 -13.79 12.74
C VAL A 51 -6.44 -14.53 14.07
N ALA A 52 -5.92 -13.85 15.11
CA ALA A 52 -5.74 -14.42 16.44
C ALA A 52 -7.08 -14.83 17.07
N GLU A 53 -8.12 -13.99 16.98
CA GLU A 53 -9.46 -14.33 17.50
C GLU A 53 -9.99 -15.61 16.88
N ARG A 54 -9.85 -15.78 15.56
CA ARG A 54 -10.32 -16.98 14.86
C ARG A 54 -9.57 -18.24 15.32
N LEU A 55 -8.25 -18.14 15.49
CA LEU A 55 -7.41 -19.25 15.97
C LEU A 55 -7.69 -19.61 17.44
N LEU A 56 -8.04 -18.61 18.26
CA LEU A 56 -8.40 -18.81 19.67
C LEU A 56 -9.81 -19.38 19.84
N GLN A 57 -10.76 -19.04 18.96
CA GLN A 57 -12.15 -19.53 19.00
C GLN A 57 -12.28 -20.98 18.52
N ALA A 58 -11.45 -21.39 17.56
CA ALA A 58 -11.41 -22.76 17.05
C ALA A 58 -10.01 -23.31 17.32
N PRO A 59 -9.75 -23.96 18.48
CA PRO A 59 -8.45 -24.50 18.82
C PRO A 59 -7.97 -25.46 17.73
N VAL A 60 -7.13 -24.96 16.84
CA VAL A 60 -6.50 -25.74 15.79
C VAL A 60 -5.20 -26.33 16.34
N PRO A 61 -4.85 -27.58 16.00
CA PRO A 61 -3.58 -28.19 16.43
C PRO A 61 -2.33 -27.37 16.06
N THR A 62 -2.47 -26.43 15.13
CA THR A 62 -1.40 -25.57 14.63
C THR A 62 -1.06 -24.39 15.53
N LEU A 63 -1.94 -23.96 16.47
CA LEU A 63 -1.62 -22.81 17.34
C LEU A 63 -0.68 -23.23 18.46
N ASP A 64 0.62 -23.18 18.18
CA ASP A 64 1.69 -23.46 19.14
C ASP A 64 2.31 -22.15 19.70
N GLY A 65 3.35 -22.30 20.54
CA GLY A 65 4.06 -21.16 21.12
C GLY A 65 4.77 -20.28 20.09
N GLN A 66 5.13 -20.82 18.92
CA GLN A 66 5.79 -20.09 17.85
C GLN A 66 4.78 -19.20 17.12
N ILE A 67 3.63 -19.75 16.72
CA ILE A 67 2.55 -18.96 16.11
C ILE A 67 2.04 -17.92 17.12
N ALA A 68 1.87 -18.29 18.38
CA ALA A 68 1.48 -17.36 19.43
C ALA A 68 2.45 -16.16 19.56
N ALA A 69 3.76 -16.41 19.46
CA ALA A 69 4.76 -15.34 19.50
C ALA A 69 4.69 -14.41 18.28
N LEU A 70 4.43 -14.95 17.09
CA LEU A 70 4.24 -14.16 15.87
C LEU A 70 2.99 -13.28 15.95
N LEU A 71 1.87 -13.85 16.42
CA LEU A 71 0.62 -13.11 16.62
C LEU A 71 0.81 -11.99 17.66
N HIS A 72 1.35 -12.35 18.82
CA HIS A 72 1.62 -11.43 19.94
C HIS A 72 2.52 -10.27 19.52
N GLY A 73 3.68 -10.57 18.93
CA GLY A 73 4.64 -9.55 18.50
C GLY A 73 4.07 -8.59 17.46
N THR A 74 3.28 -9.10 16.51
CA THR A 74 2.69 -8.27 15.45
C THR A 74 1.62 -7.34 16.00
N ILE A 75 0.72 -7.85 16.85
CA ILE A 75 -0.32 -7.03 17.49
C ILE A 75 0.32 -5.94 18.37
N LEU A 76 1.37 -6.28 19.14
CA LEU A 76 2.11 -5.30 19.93
C LEU A 76 2.74 -4.22 19.07
N LEU A 77 3.37 -4.57 17.95
CA LEU A 77 4.05 -3.60 17.08
C LEU A 77 3.05 -2.63 16.42
N ASP A 78 1.93 -3.15 15.90
CA ASP A 78 0.91 -2.35 15.21
C ASP A 78 0.16 -1.41 16.16
N CYS A 79 -0.14 -1.91 17.36
CA CYS A 79 -0.89 -1.21 18.40
C CYS A 79 0.03 -0.44 19.37
N VAL A 80 1.30 -0.23 19.03
CA VAL A 80 2.25 0.57 19.83
C VAL A 80 2.29 0.12 21.29
N ASN A 81 2.45 -1.18 21.50
CA ASN A 81 2.50 -1.81 22.83
C ASN A 81 1.23 -1.58 23.69
N MET A 82 0.06 -1.54 23.05
CA MET A 82 -1.23 -1.24 23.68
C MET A 82 -1.36 0.19 24.25
N ALA A 83 -0.54 1.14 23.78
CA ALA A 83 -0.62 2.53 24.21
C ALA A 83 -1.91 3.20 23.68
N VAL A 84 -2.81 3.56 24.61
CA VAL A 84 -4.11 4.18 24.29
C VAL A 84 -3.92 5.56 23.67
N GLU A 85 -2.94 6.31 24.15
CA GLU A 85 -2.54 7.63 23.67
C GLU A 85 -2.07 7.63 22.21
N ALA A 86 -1.67 6.48 21.66
CA ALA A 86 -1.32 6.35 20.24
C ALA A 86 -2.55 6.30 19.31
N GLY A 87 -3.76 6.15 19.86
CA GLY A 87 -5.02 6.21 19.12
C GLY A 87 -5.26 5.05 18.14
N LYS A 88 -4.55 3.92 18.31
CA LYS A 88 -4.63 2.75 17.42
C LYS A 88 -5.22 1.50 18.06
N VAL A 89 -5.06 1.34 19.37
CA VAL A 89 -5.46 0.13 20.08
C VAL A 89 -6.97 0.11 20.32
N THR A 90 -7.55 -1.09 20.23
CA THR A 90 -8.94 -1.36 20.58
C THR A 90 -9.02 -2.37 21.73
N PRO A 91 -10.17 -2.48 22.44
CA PRO A 91 -10.35 -3.49 23.47
C PRO A 91 -10.14 -4.94 22.97
N ARG A 92 -10.41 -5.20 21.69
CA ARG A 92 -10.20 -6.52 21.07
C ARG A 92 -8.73 -6.88 20.94
N ASP A 93 -7.89 -5.90 20.59
CA ASP A 93 -6.43 -6.11 20.53
C ASP A 93 -5.89 -6.46 21.93
N ALA A 94 -6.30 -5.70 22.96
CA ALA A 94 -5.88 -5.92 24.34
C ALA A 94 -6.36 -7.27 24.90
N PHE A 95 -7.60 -7.67 24.57
CA PHE A 95 -8.15 -8.97 24.92
C PHE A 95 -7.33 -10.11 24.28
N CYS A 96 -7.08 -10.05 22.97
CA CYS A 96 -6.31 -11.06 22.26
C CYS A 96 -4.91 -11.24 22.82
N VAL A 97 -4.19 -10.14 23.05
CA VAL A 97 -2.85 -10.19 23.64
C VAL A 97 -2.88 -10.86 25.02
N SER A 98 -3.87 -10.52 25.85
CA SER A 98 -4.00 -11.11 27.20
C SER A 98 -4.33 -12.61 27.15
N GLN A 99 -5.14 -13.04 26.19
CA GLN A 99 -5.46 -14.46 25.96
C GLN A 99 -4.24 -15.26 25.47
N LEU A 100 -3.44 -14.69 24.56
CA LEU A 100 -2.19 -15.31 24.11
C LEU A 100 -1.20 -15.47 25.29
N GLU A 101 -1.06 -14.44 26.11
CA GLU A 101 -0.16 -14.46 27.28
C GLU A 101 -0.59 -15.47 28.34
N SER A 102 -1.89 -15.61 28.60
CA SER A 102 -2.41 -16.58 29.56
C SER A 102 -2.29 -18.02 29.07
N SER A 103 -2.47 -18.23 27.76
CA SER A 103 -2.42 -19.57 27.15
C SER A 103 -1.00 -20.07 26.90
N PHE A 104 -0.04 -19.16 26.71
CA PHE A 104 1.34 -19.48 26.34
C PHE A 104 2.36 -18.86 27.31
N SER A 105 2.62 -19.55 28.42
CA SER A 105 3.49 -19.09 29.52
C SER A 105 4.95 -18.81 29.14
N LYS A 106 5.40 -19.26 27.96
CA LYS A 106 6.76 -19.02 27.44
C LYS A 106 6.90 -17.74 26.63
N LEU A 107 5.80 -17.03 26.36
CA LEU A 107 5.86 -15.75 25.65
C LEU A 107 6.70 -14.73 26.42
N GLN A 108 7.47 -13.94 25.68
CA GLN A 108 8.29 -12.89 26.27
C GLN A 108 7.42 -11.69 26.71
N PRO A 109 7.85 -10.92 27.73
CA PRO A 109 7.10 -9.75 28.19
C PRO A 109 6.88 -8.71 27.09
N ARG A 110 5.70 -8.07 27.06
CA ARG A 110 5.28 -7.10 26.02
C ARG A 110 6.35 -6.07 25.68
N ASN A 111 6.85 -5.37 26.70
CA ASN A 111 7.85 -4.31 26.51
C ASN A 111 9.14 -4.82 25.85
N ARG A 112 9.60 -6.02 26.23
CA ARG A 112 10.81 -6.61 25.65
C ARG A 112 10.60 -6.93 24.17
N VAL A 113 9.46 -7.55 23.84
CA VAL A 113 9.10 -7.88 22.45
C VAL A 113 8.95 -6.61 21.63
N PHE A 114 8.17 -5.65 22.12
CA PHE A 114 7.94 -4.38 21.45
C PHE A 114 9.22 -3.60 21.21
N ASP A 115 10.06 -3.40 22.22
CA ASP A 115 11.32 -2.66 22.08
C ASP A 115 12.29 -3.34 21.11
N ALA A 116 12.33 -4.67 21.10
CA ALA A 116 13.15 -5.43 20.16
C ALA A 116 12.65 -5.28 18.71
N LEU A 117 11.35 -5.46 18.48
CA LEU A 117 10.74 -5.28 17.17
C LEU A 117 10.83 -3.82 16.69
N GLN A 118 10.67 -2.87 17.62
CA GLN A 118 10.74 -1.45 17.33
C GLN A 118 12.15 -1.05 16.90
N ARG A 119 13.19 -1.54 17.59
CA ARG A 119 14.59 -1.36 17.19
C ARG A 119 14.86 -2.00 15.82
N ALA A 120 14.48 -3.25 15.62
CA ALA A 120 14.70 -3.95 14.35
C ALA A 120 13.96 -3.30 13.17
N LYS A 121 12.77 -2.72 13.40
CA LYS A 121 12.01 -1.99 12.38
C LYS A 121 12.74 -0.74 11.88
N PHE A 122 13.38 -0.01 12.79
CA PHE A 122 14.06 1.26 12.51
C PHE A 122 15.55 1.10 12.18
N ASP A 123 16.14 -0.06 12.45
CA ASP A 123 17.50 -0.34 12.00
C ASP A 123 17.54 -0.55 10.48
N VAL A 124 18.04 0.47 9.79
CA VAL A 124 18.26 0.49 8.35
C VAL A 124 19.74 0.62 8.00
N SER A 125 20.64 0.48 8.97
CA SER A 125 22.08 0.72 8.81
C SER A 125 22.73 -0.16 7.75
N GLY A 126 22.23 -1.40 7.57
CA GLY A 126 22.72 -2.35 6.57
C GLY A 126 22.03 -2.25 5.20
N LEU A 127 21.16 -1.27 4.95
CA LEU A 127 20.39 -1.18 3.71
C LEU A 127 21.02 -0.21 2.69
N THR A 128 20.98 -0.58 1.42
CA THR A 128 21.22 0.36 0.31
C THR A 128 20.07 1.35 0.17
N THR A 129 20.27 2.44 -0.59
CA THR A 129 19.21 3.43 -0.84
C THR A 129 17.99 2.79 -1.51
N GLU A 130 18.20 1.93 -2.53
CA GLU A 130 17.15 1.12 -3.17
C GLU A 130 16.35 0.31 -2.14
N GLN A 131 17.07 -0.40 -1.26
CA GLN A 131 16.43 -1.29 -0.29
C GLN A 131 15.63 -0.50 0.75
N MET A 132 16.13 0.66 1.20
CA MET A 132 15.39 1.59 2.05
C MET A 132 14.10 2.06 1.37
N LEU A 133 14.20 2.49 0.10
CA LEU A 133 13.06 2.98 -0.66
C LEU A 133 12.00 1.89 -0.91
N ARG A 134 12.43 0.65 -1.15
CA ARG A 134 11.54 -0.49 -1.38
C ARG A 134 10.91 -1.06 -0.10
N LYS A 135 11.59 -0.95 1.04
CA LYS A 135 11.19 -1.56 2.33
C LYS A 135 9.74 -1.27 2.71
N ASP A 136 9.31 -0.03 2.56
CA ASP A 136 7.93 0.39 2.87
C ASP A 136 7.39 1.32 1.77
N LEU A 137 7.18 0.72 0.60
CA LEU A 137 6.74 1.39 -0.62
C LEU A 137 5.24 1.19 -0.88
N LYS A 138 4.58 2.26 -1.33
CA LYS A 138 3.25 2.16 -1.97
C LYS A 138 3.29 2.88 -3.31
N THR A 139 2.66 2.27 -4.31
CA THR A 139 2.56 2.84 -5.67
C THR A 139 1.12 3.23 -5.97
N LEU A 140 0.96 4.35 -6.66
CA LEU A 140 -0.28 4.81 -7.27
C LEU A 140 -0.03 4.98 -8.77
N ALA A 141 -0.77 4.25 -9.60
CA ALA A 141 -0.71 4.41 -11.04
C ALA A 141 -1.88 5.29 -11.50
N GLY A 142 -1.55 6.36 -12.21
CA GLY A 142 -2.49 7.13 -13.02
C GLY A 142 -2.39 6.76 -14.50
N ARG A 143 -3.18 7.42 -15.34
CA ARG A 143 -3.13 7.26 -16.81
C ARG A 143 -1.89 7.86 -17.45
N LYS A 144 -1.37 8.96 -16.88
CA LYS A 144 -0.21 9.70 -17.41
C LYS A 144 1.05 9.54 -16.58
N SER A 145 0.91 9.18 -15.31
CA SER A 145 2.03 9.20 -14.37
C SER A 145 1.86 8.15 -13.30
N THR A 146 2.98 7.55 -12.89
CA THR A 146 3.07 6.59 -11.80
C THR A 146 3.85 7.19 -10.65
N VAL A 147 3.25 7.20 -9.45
CA VAL A 147 3.83 7.79 -8.25
C VAL A 147 4.18 6.71 -7.24
N ALA A 148 5.41 6.75 -6.75
CA ALA A 148 5.88 6.00 -5.61
C ALA A 148 5.84 6.85 -4.34
N ILE A 149 5.41 6.25 -3.23
CA ILE A 149 5.48 6.84 -1.89
C ILE A 149 6.21 5.85 -0.98
N SER A 150 7.44 6.18 -0.61
CA SER A 150 8.28 5.38 0.27
C SER A 150 8.31 5.97 1.67
N ALA A 151 8.22 5.13 2.71
CA ALA A 151 8.55 5.52 4.07
C ALA A 151 9.97 5.03 4.42
N ILE A 152 10.83 5.97 4.84
CA ILE A 152 12.19 5.67 5.28
C ILE A 152 12.34 5.90 6.79
N TYR A 153 13.15 5.07 7.44
CA TYR A 153 13.25 4.97 8.89
C TYR A 153 14.56 5.60 9.41
N MET A 154 14.87 6.80 8.93
CA MET A 154 16.00 7.63 9.35
C MET A 154 15.65 9.11 9.17
N SER A 155 16.53 10.03 9.58
CA SER A 155 16.30 11.46 9.32
C SER A 155 16.39 11.76 7.81
N LEU A 156 15.65 12.76 7.33
CA LEU A 156 15.74 13.12 5.91
C LEU A 156 17.13 13.69 5.57
N GLN A 157 17.74 14.40 6.53
CA GLN A 157 19.10 14.92 6.39
C GLN A 157 20.08 13.78 6.13
N ASP A 158 20.15 12.78 7.01
CA ASP A 158 21.07 11.65 6.86
C ASP A 158 20.82 10.90 5.54
N PHE A 159 19.56 10.77 5.14
CA PHE A 159 19.20 10.12 3.88
C PHE A 159 19.74 10.88 2.66
N LEU A 160 19.55 12.21 2.61
CA LEU A 160 20.00 13.06 1.50
C LEU A 160 21.53 13.29 1.49
N HIS A 161 22.24 12.98 2.58
CA HIS A 161 23.71 13.02 2.62
C HIS A 161 24.35 11.67 2.25
N ARG A 162 23.55 10.64 1.94
CA ARG A 162 24.10 9.35 1.50
C ARG A 162 24.87 9.54 0.18
N PRO A 163 26.05 8.92 0.02
CA PRO A 163 26.80 8.99 -1.23
C PRO A 163 25.96 8.48 -2.41
N GLY A 164 25.89 9.26 -3.49
CA GLY A 164 25.18 8.88 -4.71
C GLY A 164 23.64 8.87 -4.61
N VAL A 165 23.06 9.55 -3.62
CA VAL A 165 21.60 9.48 -3.38
C VAL A 165 20.78 9.99 -4.58
N GLU A 166 21.22 11.02 -5.30
CA GLU A 166 20.47 11.54 -6.46
C GLU A 166 20.47 10.53 -7.62
N GLU A 167 21.62 9.92 -7.89
CA GLU A 167 21.76 8.85 -8.88
C GLU A 167 20.95 7.60 -8.48
N ASP A 168 20.93 7.26 -7.20
CA ASP A 168 20.13 6.17 -6.66
C ASP A 168 18.62 6.44 -6.81
N LEU A 169 18.17 7.67 -6.51
CA LEU A 169 16.77 8.07 -6.69
C LEU A 169 16.35 8.01 -8.16
N ALA A 170 17.20 8.52 -9.06
CA ALA A 170 16.98 8.47 -10.50
C ALA A 170 16.93 7.03 -11.01
N SER A 171 17.91 6.21 -10.64
CA SER A 171 18.00 4.81 -11.03
C SER A 171 16.80 4.01 -10.52
N PHE A 172 16.40 4.23 -9.26
CA PHE A 172 15.24 3.58 -8.67
C PHE A 172 13.95 3.92 -9.43
N CYS A 173 13.72 5.19 -9.72
CA CYS A 173 12.54 5.62 -10.48
C CYS A 173 12.54 5.07 -11.90
N HIS A 174 13.68 5.14 -12.60
CA HIS A 174 13.82 4.60 -13.95
C HIS A 174 13.58 3.08 -14.00
N GLN A 175 14.24 2.30 -13.14
CA GLN A 175 14.11 0.84 -13.12
C GLN A 175 12.71 0.35 -12.75
N LYS A 176 11.97 1.12 -11.94
CA LYS A 176 10.62 0.75 -11.50
C LYS A 176 9.50 1.42 -12.31
N GLY A 177 9.85 2.28 -13.27
CA GLY A 177 8.89 3.02 -14.08
C GLY A 177 8.07 4.03 -13.27
N PHE A 178 8.69 4.71 -12.30
CA PHE A 178 8.07 5.78 -11.54
C PHE A 178 8.41 7.15 -12.14
N ASP A 179 7.39 7.97 -12.37
CA ASP A 179 7.54 9.36 -12.82
C ASP A 179 7.80 10.31 -11.64
N LEU A 180 7.45 9.88 -10.42
CA LEU A 180 7.55 10.68 -9.22
C LEU A 180 7.79 9.77 -8.01
N LEU A 181 8.71 10.17 -7.13
CA LEU A 181 8.95 9.53 -5.85
C LEU A 181 8.77 10.54 -4.72
N ILE A 182 7.89 10.21 -3.78
CA ILE A 182 7.74 10.91 -2.52
C ILE A 182 8.34 10.06 -1.41
N THR A 183 9.39 10.56 -0.76
CA THR A 183 10.06 9.90 0.35
C THR A 183 9.62 10.55 1.66
N MET A 184 8.93 9.80 2.51
CA MET A 184 8.51 10.22 3.84
C MET A 184 9.50 9.68 4.88
N ALA A 185 10.28 10.57 5.47
CA ALA A 185 11.16 10.23 6.58
C ALA A 185 10.39 10.23 7.90
N ILE A 186 10.62 9.20 8.71
CA ILE A 186 10.21 9.16 10.11
C ILE A 186 11.44 8.89 10.98
N SER A 187 11.61 9.76 11.97
CA SER A 187 12.61 9.62 13.03
C SER A 187 12.01 10.10 14.35
N PHE A 188 12.69 9.83 15.45
CA PHE A 188 12.24 10.19 16.78
C PHE A 188 13.19 11.22 17.37
N GLY A 189 12.65 12.37 17.76
CA GLY A 189 13.41 13.41 18.44
C GLY A 189 13.47 13.15 19.94
N ASP A 190 13.81 14.20 20.68
CA ASP A 190 13.85 14.18 22.14
C ASP A 190 12.49 13.72 22.70
N HIS A 191 12.54 12.87 23.73
CA HIS A 191 11.36 12.24 24.37
C HIS A 191 10.60 11.22 23.50
N LYS A 192 11.23 10.62 22.48
CA LYS A 192 10.62 9.59 21.61
C LYS A 192 9.39 10.09 20.82
N LYS A 193 9.25 11.40 20.63
CA LYS A 193 8.18 11.95 19.79
C LYS A 193 8.54 11.75 18.32
N PRO A 194 7.64 11.15 17.51
CA PRO A 194 7.90 11.00 16.08
C PRO A 194 7.85 12.37 15.41
N PHE A 195 8.85 12.67 14.59
CA PHE A 195 8.81 13.77 13.64
C PHE A 195 8.89 13.23 12.21
N ARG A 196 8.28 13.99 11.28
CA ARG A 196 8.19 13.59 9.88
C ARG A 196 8.75 14.68 8.99
N GLN A 197 9.39 14.25 7.93
CA GLN A 197 9.89 15.09 6.85
C GLN A 197 9.54 14.42 5.52
N LEU A 198 9.54 15.20 4.45
CA LEU A 198 9.12 14.74 3.14
C LEU A 198 10.12 15.25 2.09
N ALA A 199 10.50 14.38 1.16
CA ALA A 199 11.25 14.75 -0.03
C ALA A 199 10.48 14.32 -1.27
N VAL A 200 10.53 15.14 -2.32
CA VAL A 200 9.89 14.89 -3.61
C VAL A 200 10.97 14.90 -4.69
N TYR A 201 11.13 13.78 -5.37
CA TYR A 201 12.01 13.62 -6.52
C TYR A 201 11.18 13.30 -7.78
N SER A 202 11.53 13.92 -8.90
CA SER A 202 10.95 13.64 -10.22
C SER A 202 11.97 14.00 -11.30
N PRO A 203 12.13 13.19 -12.36
CA PRO A 203 12.86 13.62 -13.55
C PRO A 203 12.09 14.71 -14.34
N GLN A 204 10.79 14.86 -14.10
CA GLN A 204 9.93 15.85 -14.76
C GLN A 204 9.68 17.04 -13.82
N THR A 205 10.32 18.19 -14.09
CA THR A 205 10.22 19.40 -13.25
C THR A 205 8.77 19.87 -13.07
N GLY A 206 7.98 19.91 -14.16
CA GLY A 206 6.58 20.35 -14.09
C GLY A 206 5.71 19.45 -13.21
N LEU A 207 5.96 18.13 -13.23
CA LEU A 207 5.25 17.17 -12.37
C LEU A 207 5.64 17.35 -10.89
N GLN A 208 6.94 17.58 -10.62
CA GLN A 208 7.44 17.86 -9.28
C GLN A 208 6.78 19.11 -8.69
N GLU A 209 6.79 20.21 -9.44
CA GLU A 209 6.21 21.47 -8.99
C GLU A 209 4.71 21.35 -8.74
N ALA A 210 3.98 20.68 -9.64
CA ALA A 210 2.55 20.49 -9.51
C ALA A 210 2.19 19.66 -8.28
N VAL A 211 2.91 18.56 -8.01
CA VAL A 211 2.64 17.75 -6.82
C VAL A 211 3.04 18.47 -5.54
N CYS A 212 4.17 19.19 -5.54
CA CYS A 212 4.60 20.00 -4.40
C CYS A 212 3.54 21.04 -4.03
N GLN A 213 3.00 21.76 -5.00
CA GLN A 213 1.90 22.71 -4.77
C GLN A 213 0.63 22.02 -4.23
N ALA A 214 0.30 20.84 -4.74
CA ALA A 214 -0.86 20.08 -4.24
C ALA A 214 -0.67 19.63 -2.78
N LEU A 215 0.54 19.19 -2.42
CA LEU A 215 0.90 18.80 -1.06
C LEU A 215 0.91 20.00 -0.10
N GLU A 216 1.38 21.16 -0.54
CA GLU A 216 1.40 22.41 0.26
C GLU A 216 -0.02 22.95 0.50
N ARG A 217 -0.90 22.90 -0.52
CA ARG A 217 -2.26 23.45 -0.45
C ARG A 217 -3.29 22.52 0.19
N CYS A 218 -2.95 21.25 0.42
CA CYS A 218 -3.92 20.31 0.98
C CYS A 218 -4.37 20.74 2.39
N SER A 219 -5.67 20.61 2.66
CA SER A 219 -6.29 21.02 3.92
C SER A 219 -6.96 19.88 4.68
N ASN A 220 -7.13 18.71 4.05
CA ASN A 220 -7.81 17.56 4.66
C ASN A 220 -7.06 16.23 4.45
N PRO A 221 -6.13 15.86 5.34
CA PRO A 221 -5.56 16.71 6.39
C PRO A 221 -4.55 17.71 5.83
N SER A 222 -4.41 18.87 6.46
CA SER A 222 -3.25 19.72 6.19
C SER A 222 -1.97 19.04 6.67
N LEU A 223 -0.93 19.05 5.83
CA LEU A 223 0.39 18.50 6.16
C LEU A 223 1.26 19.49 6.94
N GLY A 224 0.99 20.80 6.84
CA GLY A 224 1.78 21.85 7.47
C GLY A 224 3.24 21.85 6.96
N LEU A 225 3.43 21.82 5.64
CA LEU A 225 4.75 21.72 5.03
C LEU A 225 5.48 23.06 5.10
N SER A 226 6.72 23.04 5.55
CA SER A 226 7.66 24.16 5.40
C SER A 226 8.91 23.67 4.68
N GLN A 227 9.31 24.35 3.61
CA GLN A 227 10.43 23.95 2.78
C GLN A 227 11.74 23.90 3.58
N LEU A 228 12.57 22.90 3.27
CA LEU A 228 13.92 22.73 3.80
C LEU A 228 14.94 22.93 2.69
N GLU A 229 16.13 23.38 3.07
CA GLU A 229 17.30 23.30 2.21
C GLU A 229 17.68 21.85 1.98
N THR A 230 18.23 21.57 0.80
CA THR A 230 18.65 20.23 0.40
C THR A 230 19.98 20.28 -0.33
N PRO A 231 20.89 19.32 -0.09
CA PRO A 231 22.11 19.18 -0.87
C PRO A 231 21.84 18.68 -2.31
N CYS A 232 20.62 18.22 -2.60
CA CYS A 232 20.24 17.58 -3.85
C CYS A 232 19.38 18.53 -4.71
N PRO A 233 19.91 19.15 -5.77
CA PRO A 233 19.17 20.13 -6.58
C PRO A 233 17.91 19.56 -7.24
N THR A 234 17.86 18.24 -7.48
CA THR A 234 16.71 17.57 -8.11
C THR A 234 15.60 17.21 -7.13
N VAL A 235 15.76 17.51 -5.84
CA VAL A 235 14.82 17.14 -4.78
C VAL A 235 14.17 18.40 -4.18
N ARG A 236 12.89 18.31 -3.83
CA ARG A 236 12.26 19.30 -2.94
C ARG A 236 11.99 18.70 -1.57
N ALA A 237 12.56 19.29 -0.52
CA ALA A 237 12.49 18.80 0.84
C ALA A 237 11.59 19.68 1.72
N TYR A 238 10.93 19.07 2.71
CA TYR A 238 9.99 19.71 3.61
C TYR A 238 10.08 19.14 5.02
N GLN A 239 9.95 20.02 6.00
CA GLN A 239 9.51 19.67 7.34
C GLN A 239 7.99 19.49 7.32
N GLN A 240 7.49 18.44 7.96
CA GLN A 240 6.05 18.18 8.04
C GLN A 240 5.53 18.52 9.43
N GLY A 241 4.80 19.63 9.57
CA GLY A 241 4.26 20.09 10.84
C GLY A 241 3.21 19.14 11.43
N ASN A 242 2.38 18.52 10.58
CA ASN A 242 1.44 17.49 11.02
C ASN A 242 2.12 16.12 11.08
N SER A 243 2.83 15.83 12.17
CA SER A 243 3.54 14.55 12.36
C SER A 243 2.61 13.32 12.44
N GLY A 244 1.32 13.51 12.68
CA GLY A 244 0.29 12.45 12.64
C GLY A 244 -0.06 11.97 11.24
N ALA A 245 0.17 12.80 10.21
CA ALA A 245 -0.13 12.45 8.82
C ALA A 245 0.93 11.49 8.23
N SER A 246 0.71 10.19 8.39
CA SER A 246 1.55 9.15 7.76
C SER A 246 1.27 8.97 6.27
N ARG A 247 1.99 8.06 5.60
CA ARG A 247 1.71 7.62 4.22
C ARG A 247 0.23 7.32 3.97
N LYS A 248 -0.48 6.72 4.95
CA LYS A 248 -1.92 6.43 4.83
C LYS A 248 -2.76 7.69 4.61
N LYS A 249 -2.35 8.85 5.17
CA LYS A 249 -2.99 10.15 4.96
C LYS A 249 -2.49 10.86 3.70
N LEU A 250 -1.26 10.60 3.28
CA LEU A 250 -0.68 11.15 2.04
C LEU A 250 -1.29 10.51 0.77
N LEU A 251 -1.55 9.20 0.79
CA LEU A 251 -2.10 8.44 -0.33
C LEU A 251 -3.37 9.07 -0.96
N PRO A 252 -4.42 9.43 -0.22
CA PRO A 252 -5.60 10.06 -0.82
C PRO A 252 -5.29 11.44 -1.45
N ILE A 253 -4.37 12.21 -0.88
CA ILE A 253 -3.95 13.52 -1.44
C ILE A 253 -3.29 13.31 -2.81
N VAL A 254 -2.33 12.37 -2.89
CA VAL A 254 -1.62 12.05 -4.14
C VAL A 254 -2.55 11.42 -5.17
N ARG A 255 -3.52 10.60 -4.75
CA ARG A 255 -4.53 10.03 -5.64
C ARG A 255 -5.41 11.11 -6.26
N GLU A 256 -5.84 12.09 -5.47
CA GLU A 256 -6.62 13.22 -5.98
C GLU A 256 -5.78 14.09 -6.92
N PHE A 257 -4.52 14.34 -6.57
CA PHE A 257 -3.58 15.02 -7.47
C PHE A 257 -3.47 14.32 -8.83
N LEU A 258 -3.26 13.00 -8.85
CA LEU A 258 -3.17 12.24 -10.10
C LEU A 258 -4.44 12.37 -10.95
N ARG A 259 -5.62 12.31 -10.32
CA ARG A 259 -6.90 12.49 -11.01
C ARG A 259 -6.99 13.86 -11.70
N GLN A 260 -6.49 14.91 -11.07
CA GLN A 260 -6.49 16.27 -11.62
C GLN A 260 -5.42 16.43 -12.72
N TRP A 261 -4.24 15.87 -12.50
CA TRP A 261 -3.11 15.91 -13.43
C TRP A 261 -3.42 15.25 -14.79
N GLU A 262 -4.23 14.19 -14.78
CA GLU A 262 -4.62 13.49 -16.00
C GLU A 262 -5.50 14.34 -16.93
N GLY A 263 -6.21 15.33 -16.41
CA GLY A 263 -7.23 16.08 -17.13
C GLY A 263 -8.55 15.30 -17.33
N PRO A 264 -9.55 15.87 -18.01
CA PRO A 264 -10.83 15.21 -18.26
C PRO A 264 -10.64 13.88 -19.00
N ARG A 265 -11.42 12.84 -18.64
CA ARG A 265 -11.49 11.64 -19.46
C ARG A 265 -12.06 12.02 -20.83
N PRO A 266 -11.45 11.59 -21.96
CA PRO A 266 -12.10 11.74 -23.25
C PRO A 266 -13.44 11.01 -23.16
N SER A 267 -14.54 11.74 -23.37
CA SER A 267 -15.86 11.14 -23.43
C SER A 267 -15.87 10.18 -24.62
N SER A 268 -16.17 8.89 -24.37
CA SER A 268 -16.52 7.97 -25.47
C SER A 268 -17.59 8.62 -26.34
N PRO A 269 -17.54 8.49 -27.68
CA PRO A 269 -18.53 9.10 -28.55
C PRO A 269 -19.91 8.57 -28.15
N ARG A 270 -20.78 9.45 -27.67
CA ARG A 270 -22.22 9.18 -27.62
C ARG A 270 -22.62 8.89 -29.07
N MET A 271 -22.96 7.64 -29.38
CA MET A 271 -23.75 7.39 -30.59
C MET A 271 -25.06 8.14 -30.40
N GLN A 272 -25.18 9.29 -31.06
CA GLN A 272 -26.44 9.96 -31.25
C GLN A 272 -27.22 9.17 -32.32
N PRO A 273 -28.50 8.87 -32.13
CA PRO A 273 -29.31 8.36 -33.22
C PRO A 273 -29.60 9.51 -34.19
N GLU A 274 -28.99 9.44 -35.37
CA GLU A 274 -29.30 10.24 -36.55
C GLU A 274 -30.78 10.04 -36.92
N LEU A 275 -31.63 11.02 -36.62
CA LEU A 275 -33.00 11.08 -37.12
C LEU A 275 -33.01 11.84 -38.45
N SER A 276 -32.94 11.07 -39.54
CA SER A 276 -33.21 11.53 -40.90
C SER A 276 -34.59 12.20 -40.98
N ARG A 277 -34.61 13.50 -41.33
CA ARG A 277 -35.82 14.22 -41.72
C ARG A 277 -35.94 14.21 -43.25
N CYS A 278 -36.76 13.30 -43.77
CA CYS A 278 -37.42 13.47 -45.07
C CYS A 278 -38.87 13.91 -44.83
N VAL A 279 -39.24 15.05 -45.41
CA VAL A 279 -40.62 15.56 -45.50
C VAL A 279 -41.22 15.08 -46.82
N PRO A 280 -42.50 14.69 -46.85
CA PRO A 280 -43.45 15.29 -47.81
C PRO A 280 -44.86 15.54 -47.20
N PRO A 281 -45.82 16.19 -47.92
CA PRO A 281 -46.67 17.21 -47.32
C PRO A 281 -48.18 16.90 -47.20
N THR A 282 -48.82 17.65 -46.29
CA THR A 282 -50.20 18.19 -46.22
C THR A 282 -51.42 17.42 -46.77
N ARG A 283 -52.42 17.15 -45.90
CA ARG A 283 -53.78 17.79 -45.76
C ARG A 283 -54.84 16.81 -45.20
N GLY A 284 -55.72 17.27 -44.31
CA GLY A 284 -57.12 16.78 -44.22
C GLY A 284 -57.59 16.18 -42.89
N ASP A 285 -58.19 17.04 -42.06
CA ASP A 285 -59.36 16.93 -41.18
C ASP A 285 -59.98 15.60 -40.65
N ALA A 286 -60.55 15.73 -39.43
CA ALA A 286 -61.66 14.99 -38.79
C ALA A 286 -61.48 13.58 -38.15
N GLY A 287 -61.60 13.52 -36.81
CA GLY A 287 -62.69 12.78 -36.15
C GLY A 287 -62.49 11.35 -35.59
N SER A 288 -62.43 11.26 -34.25
CA SER A 288 -63.03 10.24 -33.36
C SER A 288 -62.42 8.82 -33.15
N ARG A 289 -62.30 8.51 -31.84
CA ARG A 289 -62.48 7.23 -31.11
C ARG A 289 -61.31 6.23 -30.96
N ASP A 290 -60.92 6.07 -29.70
CA ASP A 290 -60.33 4.93 -28.99
C ASP A 290 -61.18 3.62 -29.11
N PRO A 291 -60.73 2.41 -28.64
CA PRO A 291 -59.65 2.13 -27.67
C PRO A 291 -58.73 0.89 -27.93
N SER A 292 -57.67 0.78 -27.12
CA SER A 292 -57.08 -0.43 -26.45
C SER A 292 -56.99 -1.77 -27.22
N GLY A 293 -55.87 -2.51 -27.28
CA GLY A 293 -54.82 -2.76 -26.29
C GLY A 293 -54.58 -4.28 -26.24
N GLY A 294 -53.67 -4.78 -27.09
CA GLY A 294 -53.36 -6.21 -27.23
C GLY A 294 -52.07 -6.61 -26.51
N ALA A 295 -52.16 -7.69 -25.73
CA ALA A 295 -51.09 -8.30 -24.95
C ALA A 295 -49.92 -8.79 -25.83
N LYS A 296 -48.69 -8.71 -25.30
CA LYS A 296 -47.51 -9.41 -25.83
C LYS A 296 -46.75 -10.14 -24.73
N ASP A 297 -46.55 -11.43 -24.98
CA ASP A 297 -45.71 -12.35 -24.25
C ASP A 297 -44.23 -11.92 -24.20
N ALA A 298 -43.57 -12.40 -23.15
CA ALA A 298 -42.15 -12.20 -22.84
C ALA A 298 -41.22 -13.06 -23.72
N PRO A 299 -39.94 -12.65 -23.91
CA PRO A 299 -38.89 -13.58 -24.29
C PRO A 299 -37.71 -13.65 -23.29
N LYS A 300 -37.20 -14.88 -23.19
CA LYS A 300 -35.99 -15.39 -22.50
C LYS A 300 -34.69 -14.75 -23.02
N PRO A 301 -33.59 -14.70 -22.24
CA PRO A 301 -32.31 -14.16 -22.71
C PRO A 301 -31.43 -15.23 -23.40
N PRO A 302 -30.64 -14.86 -24.42
CA PRO A 302 -29.56 -15.71 -24.93
C PRO A 302 -28.19 -15.32 -24.34
N ARG A 303 -27.28 -16.31 -24.27
CA ARG A 303 -25.84 -16.19 -23.95
C ARG A 303 -24.99 -16.18 -25.26
N PRO A 304 -23.65 -16.30 -25.26
CA PRO A 304 -22.74 -15.31 -25.86
C PRO A 304 -21.94 -15.85 -27.08
N GLY A 305 -21.31 -14.95 -27.84
CA GLY A 305 -20.28 -15.21 -28.87
C GLY A 305 -19.84 -13.88 -29.52
N GLU A 306 -18.55 -13.51 -29.43
CA GLU A 306 -17.53 -13.54 -30.52
C GLU A 306 -17.67 -12.35 -31.49
N GLU A 307 -16.66 -11.64 -32.00
CA GLU A 307 -15.19 -11.65 -31.98
C GLU A 307 -14.71 -10.31 -32.61
N ALA A 308 -13.47 -9.89 -32.35
CA ALA A 308 -12.64 -9.21 -33.36
C ALA A 308 -11.16 -9.29 -32.94
N ALA A 309 -10.35 -9.84 -33.85
CA ALA A 309 -8.95 -10.23 -33.71
C ALA A 309 -7.96 -9.17 -34.26
N GLU A 310 -6.67 -9.55 -34.21
CA GLU A 310 -5.42 -8.91 -34.72
C GLU A 310 -4.71 -8.01 -33.70
N GLU A 311 -3.40 -8.12 -33.44
CA GLU A 311 -2.27 -8.45 -34.33
C GLU A 311 -1.10 -9.11 -33.57
N ASP A 312 -0.50 -10.13 -34.19
CA ASP A 312 0.61 -10.95 -33.73
C ASP A 312 1.94 -10.19 -33.85
N THR A 313 2.52 -9.74 -32.73
CA THR A 313 3.88 -9.16 -32.71
C THR A 313 4.87 -10.21 -32.21
N LEU A 314 5.57 -10.81 -33.18
CA LEU A 314 6.70 -11.70 -32.96
C LEU A 314 7.75 -11.03 -32.05
N LEU A 315 7.95 -11.59 -30.86
CA LEU A 315 8.99 -11.17 -29.93
C LEU A 315 10.38 -11.42 -30.56
N PRO A 316 11.33 -10.45 -30.47
CA PRO A 316 12.69 -10.70 -30.93
C PRO A 316 13.37 -11.76 -30.05
N PRO A 317 14.25 -12.61 -30.62
CA PRO A 317 14.97 -13.60 -29.83
C PRO A 317 15.90 -12.91 -28.83
N THR A 318 15.97 -13.49 -27.64
CA THR A 318 16.82 -13.03 -26.53
C THR A 318 18.29 -12.99 -26.97
N PRO A 319 19.00 -11.86 -26.81
CA PRO A 319 20.42 -11.82 -27.14
C PRO A 319 21.19 -12.74 -26.18
N MET A 320 21.80 -13.79 -26.73
CA MET A 320 22.82 -14.58 -26.07
C MET A 320 24.11 -13.76 -26.03
N ASN A 321 24.33 -13.06 -24.92
CA ASN A 321 25.64 -12.85 -24.27
C ASN A 321 25.52 -11.71 -23.24
N SER A 322 25.58 -12.04 -21.95
CA SER A 322 26.41 -11.37 -20.95
C SER A 322 26.14 -11.97 -19.56
N LEU A 323 27.09 -12.78 -19.09
CA LEU A 323 27.48 -12.98 -17.70
C LEU A 323 26.35 -13.01 -16.65
N VAL A 324 25.79 -14.21 -16.43
CA VAL A 324 24.88 -14.51 -15.31
C VAL A 324 25.64 -15.27 -14.22
N ASP A 325 26.75 -14.73 -13.73
CA ASP A 325 27.44 -15.30 -12.56
C ASP A 325 27.11 -14.54 -11.25
N GLU A 326 26.40 -13.42 -11.32
CA GLU A 326 25.98 -12.64 -10.15
C GLU A 326 24.48 -12.33 -10.09
N CYS A 327 23.64 -13.23 -10.61
CA CYS A 327 22.20 -13.14 -10.31
C CYS A 327 21.98 -13.63 -8.87
N PRO A 328 21.40 -12.85 -7.95
CA PRO A 328 21.06 -13.30 -6.60
C PRO A 328 20.08 -14.49 -6.56
N LEU A 329 19.42 -14.77 -7.69
CA LEU A 329 18.54 -15.93 -7.88
C LEU A 329 19.29 -17.20 -8.33
N HIS A 330 20.58 -17.12 -8.67
CA HIS A 330 21.39 -18.29 -9.05
C HIS A 330 21.54 -19.27 -7.87
N ARG A 331 21.43 -18.79 -6.62
CA ARG A 331 21.46 -19.63 -5.41
C ARG A 331 20.09 -20.17 -4.99
N GLY A 332 19.07 -20.07 -5.86
CA GLY A 332 17.68 -20.33 -5.52
C GLY A 332 17.03 -19.13 -4.82
N LEU A 333 15.69 -19.17 -4.69
CA LEU A 333 14.99 -18.24 -3.80
C LEU A 333 15.61 -18.38 -2.40
N PRO A 334 15.86 -17.29 -1.65
CA PRO A 334 16.28 -17.42 -0.26
C PRO A 334 15.27 -18.32 0.44
N GLU A 335 15.76 -19.40 1.06
CA GLU A 335 14.94 -20.32 1.86
C GLU A 335 14.46 -19.59 3.11
N VAL A 336 13.43 -18.75 2.93
CA VAL A 336 12.73 -18.10 4.03
C VAL A 336 11.72 -19.12 4.56
N SER A 337 12.20 -20.10 5.33
CA SER A 337 11.34 -21.05 6.01
C SER A 337 10.63 -20.38 7.21
N PRO A 338 9.44 -20.85 7.62
CA PRO A 338 8.79 -20.37 8.84
C PRO A 338 9.70 -20.45 10.09
N GLU A 339 10.54 -21.48 10.16
CA GLU A 339 11.55 -21.68 11.20
C GLU A 339 12.65 -20.63 11.11
N ALA A 340 13.14 -20.30 9.90
CA ALA A 340 14.13 -19.25 9.70
C ALA A 340 13.60 -17.86 10.09
N ILE A 341 12.34 -17.56 9.77
CA ILE A 341 11.65 -16.33 10.24
C ILE A 341 11.57 -16.34 11.77
N PHE A 342 11.12 -17.45 12.37
CA PHE A 342 10.97 -17.56 13.81
C PHE A 342 12.30 -17.44 14.56
N GLU A 343 13.35 -18.12 14.10
CA GLU A 343 14.69 -17.96 14.65
C GLU A 343 15.17 -16.51 14.53
N ARG A 344 14.86 -15.82 13.44
CA ARG A 344 15.20 -14.40 13.28
C ARG A 344 14.43 -13.53 14.28
N VAL A 345 13.12 -13.74 14.42
CA VAL A 345 12.23 -13.00 15.35
C VAL A 345 12.62 -13.27 16.81
N ASN A 346 12.87 -14.53 17.17
CA ASN A 346 13.34 -14.91 18.50
C ASN A 346 14.70 -14.31 18.79
N ARG A 347 15.66 -14.40 17.85
CA ARG A 347 16.97 -13.75 18.02
C ARG A 347 16.82 -12.27 18.30
N ILE A 348 15.95 -11.57 17.56
CA ILE A 348 15.66 -10.15 17.79
C ILE A 348 15.21 -9.91 19.25
N ALA A 349 14.35 -10.77 19.80
CA ALA A 349 13.86 -10.65 21.18
C ALA A 349 14.88 -11.11 22.25
N THR A 350 15.75 -12.08 21.93
CA THR A 350 16.68 -12.70 22.90
C THR A 350 18.05 -12.05 22.96
N ASP A 351 18.50 -11.41 21.87
CA ASP A 351 19.87 -10.90 21.76
C ASP A 351 20.10 -9.68 22.67
N ARG A 352 20.96 -9.88 23.67
CA ARG A 352 21.42 -8.84 24.63
C ARG A 352 22.64 -8.07 24.11
N SER A 353 23.22 -8.44 22.97
CA SER A 353 24.55 -7.94 22.56
C SER A 353 24.57 -6.59 21.82
N LEU A 354 23.43 -6.02 21.43
CA LEU A 354 23.38 -4.69 20.80
C LEU A 354 23.27 -3.52 21.81
N GLY A 355 23.33 -3.83 23.11
CA GLY A 355 23.20 -2.85 24.20
C GLY A 355 24.53 -2.39 24.78
N GLY A 356 25.50 -1.98 23.96
CA GLY A 356 26.78 -1.52 24.52
C GLY A 356 27.83 -1.06 23.53
N ARG A 357 27.64 0.10 22.89
CA ARG A 357 28.73 1.06 22.62
C ARG A 357 28.15 2.47 22.66
N SER A 358 28.31 3.15 23.80
CA SER A 358 28.28 4.62 23.82
C SER A 358 29.41 5.13 22.91
N PRO A 359 29.19 6.15 22.08
CA PRO A 359 30.30 6.85 21.46
C PRO A 359 31.03 7.62 22.57
N GLU A 360 32.26 7.18 22.87
CA GLU A 360 33.19 8.00 23.65
C GLU A 360 33.41 9.32 22.92
N LYS A 361 33.27 10.42 23.65
CA LYS A 361 33.67 11.76 23.23
C LYS A 361 35.14 11.75 22.80
N LYS A 362 35.41 12.07 21.55
CA LYS A 362 36.53 12.93 21.15
C LYS A 362 36.10 13.78 19.97
#